data_AF-A0A6A0AS15-F1
#
_entry.id   AF-A0A6A0AS15-F1
#
_cell.length_a   1.000
_cell.length_b   1.000
_cell.length_c   1.000
_cell.angle_alpha   90.00
_cell.angle_beta   90.00
_cell.angle_gamma   90.00
#
_symmetry.space_group_name_H-M   'P 1'
#
loop_
_entity.id
_entity.type
_entity.pdbx_description
1 polymer ?
#
loop_
_entity_poly.entity_id
_entity_poly.type
_entity_poly.pdbx_seq_one_letter_code
_entity_poly.pdbx_strand_id
1 'polypeptide(L)'
;MSTQHRTEEKFSIALESIQSKRRIERVLEAANALLDRYAAQPDPEERLKITFELLRRNFTPEVAIVFGNMALGTDSPVGIAGTEAVPPGERRGETVFHCKIIGADRRSGSLTAFYTEPGTMGLTDAEWLAAMRLLAGISGLGVGGHVTCPQ
;
A
#
# COMPACT_ATOMS: atom_id res chain seq x y z
N MET A 1 27.60 -33.59 18.70
CA MET A 1 27.08 -32.74 17.60
C MET A 1 25.59 -33.03 17.42
N SER A 2 24.75 -32.01 17.20
CA SER A 2 23.38 -32.07 16.62
C SER A 2 22.11 -31.86 17.49
N THR A 3 22.17 -31.45 18.76
CA THR A 3 20.94 -31.05 19.52
C THR A 3 20.78 -29.54 19.71
N GLN A 4 21.87 -28.77 19.72
CA GLN A 4 21.83 -27.30 19.81
C GLN A 4 21.28 -26.66 18.53
N HIS A 5 21.78 -27.07 17.35
CA HIS A 5 21.33 -26.56 16.05
C HIS A 5 19.81 -26.69 15.83
N ARG A 6 19.23 -27.84 16.19
CA ARG A 6 17.79 -28.10 16.01
C ARG A 6 16.91 -27.31 16.98
N THR A 7 17.48 -26.87 18.11
CA THR A 7 16.77 -26.06 19.10
C THR A 7 16.80 -24.59 18.68
N GLU A 8 17.95 -24.09 18.22
CA GLU A 8 18.12 -22.73 17.69
C GLU A 8 17.25 -22.47 16.46
N GLU A 9 17.20 -23.42 15.52
CA GLU A 9 16.32 -23.33 14.34
C GLU A 9 14.83 -23.23 14.72
N LYS A 10 14.38 -24.04 15.69
CA LYS A 10 12.99 -24.00 16.16
C LYS A 10 12.65 -22.69 16.86
N PHE A 11 13.59 -22.12 17.63
CA PHE A 11 13.41 -20.81 18.23
C PHE A 11 13.38 -19.69 17.19
N SER A 12 14.23 -19.75 16.15
CA SER A 12 14.21 -18.79 15.04
C SER A 12 12.87 -18.81 14.31
N ILE A 13 12.36 -19.99 13.96
CA ILE A 13 11.05 -20.14 13.29
C ILE A 13 9.91 -19.61 14.18
N ALA A 14 9.93 -19.91 15.48
CA ALA A 14 8.92 -19.41 16.40
C ALA A 14 8.96 -17.88 16.55
N LEU A 15 10.16 -17.29 16.61
CA LEU A 15 10.35 -15.84 16.68
C LEU A 15 9.90 -15.15 15.39
N GLU A 16 10.26 -15.68 14.23
CA GLU A 16 9.80 -15.18 12.92
C GLU A 16 8.27 -15.26 12.80
N SER A 17 7.66 -16.35 13.27
CA SER A 17 6.20 -16.49 13.30
C SER A 17 5.53 -15.44 14.19
N ILE A 18 6.08 -15.18 15.38
CA ILE A 18 5.58 -14.14 16.29
C ILE A 18 5.76 -12.74 15.68
N GLN A 19 6.90 -12.48 15.04
CA GLN A 19 7.18 -11.21 14.38
C GLN A 19 6.25 -10.98 13.19
N SER A 20 6.06 -11.98 12.32
CA SER A 20 5.12 -11.93 11.20
C SER A 20 3.69 -11.67 11.67
N LYS A 21 3.25 -12.35 12.74
CA LYS A 21 1.92 -12.11 13.32
C LYS A 21 1.74 -10.66 13.77
N ARG A 22 2.70 -10.09 14.50
CA ARG A 22 2.65 -8.69 14.96
C ARG A 22 2.64 -7.69 13.80
N ARG A 23 3.36 -8.00 12.71
CA ARG A 23 3.37 -7.15 11.51
C ARG A 23 2.01 -7.17 10.80
N ILE A 24 1.40 -8.34 10.67
CA ILE A 24 0.05 -8.49 10.10
C ILE A 24 -1.00 -7.76 10.96
N GLU A 25 -0.92 -7.86 12.28
CA GLU A 25 -1.80 -7.12 13.20
C GLU A 25 -1.75 -5.61 12.95
N ARG A 26 -0.55 -5.03 12.77
CA ARG A 26 -0.39 -3.61 12.42
C ARG A 26 -0.99 -3.23 11.07
N VAL A 27 -0.89 -4.12 10.08
CA VAL A 27 -1.54 -3.92 8.77
C VAL A 27 -3.06 -3.89 8.92
N LEU A 28 -3.63 -4.79 9.73
CA LEU A 28 -5.06 -4.82 10.00
C LEU A 28 -5.54 -3.59 10.79
N GLU A 29 -4.76 -3.14 11.77
CA GLU A 29 -5.02 -1.88 12.48
C GLU A 29 -5.06 -0.69 11.51
N ALA A 30 -4.11 -0.60 10.58
CA ALA A 30 -4.09 0.44 9.56
C ALA A 30 -5.30 0.35 8.62
N ALA A 31 -5.68 -0.86 8.18
CA ALA A 31 -6.85 -1.08 7.35
C ALA A 31 -8.17 -0.67 8.05
N ASN A 32 -8.32 -1.02 9.33
CA ASN A 32 -9.48 -0.61 10.13
C ASN A 32 -9.52 0.91 10.32
N ALA A 33 -8.39 1.54 10.64
CA ALA A 33 -8.31 2.99 10.77
C ALA A 33 -8.66 3.71 9.47
N LEU A 34 -8.33 3.12 8.31
CA LEU A 34 -8.74 3.64 7.00
C LEU A 34 -10.27 3.57 6.82
N LEU A 35 -10.88 2.42 7.12
CA LEU A 35 -12.32 2.21 7.01
C LEU A 35 -13.12 3.14 7.94
N ASP A 36 -12.66 3.32 9.18
CA ASP A 36 -13.30 4.23 10.14
C ASP A 36 -13.30 5.67 9.63
N ARG A 37 -12.19 6.13 9.04
CA ARG A 37 -12.10 7.47 8.44
C ARG A 37 -12.97 7.60 7.20
N TYR A 38 -13.09 6.54 6.39
CA TYR A 38 -13.96 6.53 5.21
C TYR A 38 -15.44 6.64 5.57
N ALA A 39 -15.85 6.04 6.69
CA ALA A 39 -17.21 6.15 7.19
C ALA A 39 -17.59 7.60 7.53
N ALA A 40 -16.63 8.41 7.98
CA ALA A 40 -16.83 9.82 8.31
C ALA A 40 -16.63 10.79 7.14
N GLN A 41 -15.99 10.38 6.05
CA GLN A 41 -15.69 11.21 4.89
C GLN A 41 -16.52 10.77 3.68
N PRO A 42 -17.56 11.50 3.25
CA PRO A 42 -18.36 11.12 2.09
C PRO A 42 -17.65 11.33 0.74
N ASP A 43 -16.68 12.24 0.65
CA ASP A 43 -16.04 12.58 -0.62
C ASP A 43 -15.00 11.53 -1.08
N PRO A 44 -15.12 10.96 -2.29
CA PRO A 44 -14.20 9.97 -2.85
C PRO A 44 -12.74 10.45 -2.98
N GLU A 45 -12.50 11.71 -3.34
CA GLU A 45 -11.14 12.23 -3.51
C GLU A 45 -10.47 12.43 -2.15
N GLU A 46 -11.18 12.96 -1.16
CA GLU A 46 -10.70 13.08 0.21
C GLU A 46 -10.40 11.71 0.82
N ARG A 47 -11.20 10.68 0.52
CA ARG A 47 -10.89 9.28 0.90
C ARG A 47 -9.54 8.84 0.33
N LEU A 48 -9.29 9.07 -0.96
CA LEU A 48 -7.99 8.73 -1.56
C LEU A 48 -6.82 9.53 -0.96
N LYS A 49 -7.02 10.79 -0.56
CA LYS A 49 -6.02 11.57 0.17
C LYS A 49 -5.69 10.93 1.53
N ILE A 50 -6.69 10.41 2.23
CA ILE A 50 -6.50 9.68 3.49
C ILE A 50 -5.69 8.40 3.25
N THR A 51 -6.00 7.62 2.20
CA THR A 51 -5.19 6.46 1.81
C THR A 51 -3.75 6.88 1.53
N PHE A 52 -3.54 7.90 0.70
CA PHE A 52 -2.22 8.38 0.35
C PHE A 52 -1.40 8.72 1.59
N GLU A 53 -1.95 9.50 2.52
CA GLU A 53 -1.24 9.87 3.75
C GLU A 53 -0.97 8.68 4.66
N LEU A 54 -1.89 7.71 4.73
CA LEU A 54 -1.68 6.48 5.51
C LEU A 54 -0.53 5.65 4.92
N LEU A 55 -0.52 5.46 3.59
CA LEU A 55 0.54 4.73 2.89
C LEU A 55 1.88 5.44 3.03
N ARG A 56 1.91 6.75 2.77
CA ARG A 56 3.11 7.59 2.82
C ARG A 56 3.80 7.54 4.18
N ARG A 57 3.01 7.55 5.26
CA ARG A 57 3.54 7.61 6.63
C ARG A 57 3.91 6.25 7.21
N ASN A 58 3.20 5.19 6.84
CA ASN A 58 3.33 3.89 7.51
C ASN A 58 3.93 2.80 6.63
N PHE A 59 3.77 2.86 5.30
CA PHE A 59 4.17 1.79 4.39
C PHE A 59 5.41 2.17 3.59
N THR A 60 5.35 3.25 2.81
CA THR A 60 6.47 3.73 2.01
C THR A 60 6.29 5.20 1.65
N PRO A 61 7.34 6.04 1.72
CA PRO A 61 7.28 7.41 1.22
C PRO A 61 7.19 7.48 -0.32
N GLU A 62 7.63 6.43 -1.02
CA GLU A 62 7.62 6.33 -2.48
C GLU A 62 6.26 5.85 -2.99
N VAL A 63 5.22 6.63 -2.76
CA VAL A 63 3.84 6.34 -3.18
C VAL A 63 3.26 7.49 -3.99
N ALA A 64 2.46 7.15 -4.99
CA ALA A 64 1.73 8.08 -5.84
C ALA A 64 0.31 7.58 -6.08
N ILE A 65 -0.64 8.51 -6.13
CA ILE A 65 -2.02 8.25 -6.53
C ILE A 65 -2.45 9.29 -7.56
N VAL A 66 -2.99 8.82 -8.67
CA VAL A 66 -3.69 9.65 -9.67
C VAL A 66 -5.12 9.14 -9.76
N PHE A 67 -6.10 10.06 -9.81
CA PHE A 67 -7.51 9.71 -10.00
C PHE A 67 -8.29 10.90 -10.55
N GLY A 68 -8.79 10.80 -11.79
CA GLY A 68 -9.41 11.95 -12.46
C GLY A 68 -8.43 13.13 -12.57
N ASN A 69 -8.78 14.27 -11.98
CA ASN A 69 -7.93 15.47 -11.95
C ASN A 69 -7.02 15.55 -10.71
N MET A 70 -7.11 14.57 -9.80
CA MET A 70 -6.30 14.53 -8.58
C MET A 70 -4.97 13.81 -8.84
N ALA A 71 -3.88 14.40 -8.34
CA ALA A 71 -2.55 13.81 -8.34
C ALA A 71 -1.88 14.02 -6.98
N LEU A 72 -1.40 12.94 -6.37
CA LEU A 72 -0.73 12.94 -5.07
C LEU A 72 0.60 12.21 -5.20
N GLY A 73 1.67 12.78 -4.64
CA GLY A 73 3.00 12.17 -4.64
C GLY A 73 3.52 11.89 -6.05
N THR A 74 3.43 12.85 -6.95
CA THR A 74 4.01 12.74 -8.30
C THR A 74 4.81 13.99 -8.65
N ASP A 75 5.94 13.80 -9.34
CA ASP A 75 6.84 14.88 -9.78
C ASP A 75 6.34 15.64 -11.02
N SER A 76 5.30 15.16 -11.70
CA SER A 76 4.78 15.79 -12.93
C SER A 76 3.32 16.23 -12.79
N PRO A 77 2.97 17.44 -13.26
CA PRO A 77 1.58 17.85 -13.37
C PRO A 77 0.84 16.94 -14.35
N VAL A 78 -0.31 16.43 -13.93
CA VAL A 78 -1.15 15.51 -14.70
C VAL A 78 -1.64 16.23 -15.97
N GLY A 79 -0.97 15.95 -17.10
CA GLY A 79 -1.39 16.37 -18.44
C GLY A 79 -2.31 15.34 -19.10
N ILE A 80 -2.84 15.69 -20.29
CA ILE A 80 -4.09 15.23 -20.96
C ILE A 80 -4.21 13.70 -21.24
N ALA A 81 -3.25 12.87 -20.82
CA ALA A 81 -3.34 11.39 -20.84
C ALA A 81 -3.03 10.71 -19.48
N GLY A 82 -2.82 11.50 -18.41
CA GLY A 82 -2.24 11.11 -17.13
C GLY A 82 -3.18 10.31 -16.23
N THR A 83 -3.20 9.00 -16.44
CA THR A 83 -3.82 8.03 -15.53
C THR A 83 -2.80 7.24 -14.73
N GLU A 84 -1.51 7.39 -15.04
CA GLU A 84 -0.41 6.67 -14.41
C GLU A 84 0.27 7.52 -13.33
N ALA A 85 0.27 7.00 -12.11
CA ALA A 85 0.91 7.59 -10.96
C ALA A 85 2.39 7.18 -10.95
N VAL A 86 3.28 8.16 -10.83
CA VAL A 86 4.73 7.92 -10.73
C VAL A 86 5.24 8.61 -9.46
N PRO A 87 5.63 7.84 -8.42
CA PRO A 87 6.23 8.36 -7.20
C PRO A 87 7.49 9.18 -7.47
N PRO A 88 7.76 10.21 -6.64
CA PRO A 88 8.96 11.02 -6.75
C PRO A 88 10.20 10.24 -6.33
N GLY A 89 11.34 10.48 -7.00
CA GLY A 89 12.64 9.95 -6.58
C GLY A 89 13.54 9.42 -7.71
N GLU A 90 14.85 9.67 -7.58
CA GLU A 90 15.89 9.18 -8.51
C GLU A 90 16.26 7.70 -8.29
N ARG A 91 16.01 7.18 -7.08
CA ARG A 91 16.18 5.78 -6.72
C ARG A 91 14.81 5.22 -6.33
N ARG A 92 14.35 4.25 -7.09
CA ARG A 92 13.12 3.51 -6.83
C ARG A 92 13.45 2.30 -5.97
N GLY A 93 12.61 2.00 -4.99
CA GLY A 93 12.65 0.74 -4.27
C GLY A 93 12.64 -0.48 -5.21
N GLU A 94 13.14 -1.61 -4.70
CA GLU A 94 13.35 -2.83 -5.48
C GLU A 94 12.02 -3.51 -5.86
N THR A 95 11.05 -3.44 -4.96
CA THR A 95 9.71 -4.01 -5.16
C THR A 95 8.75 -2.96 -5.65
N VAL A 96 8.08 -3.25 -6.76
CA VAL A 96 7.12 -2.35 -7.41
C VAL A 96 5.70 -2.84 -7.18
N PHE A 97 4.83 -1.93 -6.73
CA PHE A 97 3.40 -2.12 -6.67
C PHE A 97 2.71 -1.15 -7.62
N HIS A 98 1.80 -1.65 -8.45
CA HIS A 98 1.01 -0.82 -9.34
C HIS A 98 -0.40 -1.39 -9.45
N CYS A 99 -1.42 -0.55 -9.31
CA CYS A 99 -2.81 -0.91 -9.57
C CYS A 99 -3.53 0.21 -10.29
N LYS A 100 -4.48 -0.16 -11.15
CA LYS A 100 -5.45 0.77 -11.73
C LYS A 100 -6.63 0.93 -10.78
N ILE A 101 -7.08 2.16 -10.61
CA ILE A 101 -8.29 2.53 -9.85
C ILE A 101 -9.36 2.90 -10.86
N ILE A 102 -10.55 2.30 -10.72
CA ILE A 102 -11.71 2.57 -11.57
C ILE A 102 -12.86 2.95 -10.65
N GLY A 103 -13.32 4.20 -10.74
CA GLY A 103 -14.44 4.72 -9.95
C GLY A 103 -15.80 4.50 -10.61
N ALA A 104 -16.87 4.70 -9.85
CA ALA A 104 -18.26 4.55 -10.33
C ALA A 104 -18.64 5.56 -11.43
N ASP A 105 -18.01 6.73 -11.44
CA ASP A 105 -18.29 7.87 -12.31
C ASP A 105 -17.45 7.87 -13.60
N ARG A 106 -16.91 6.70 -13.98
CA ARG A 106 -15.99 6.51 -15.12
C ARG A 106 -14.65 7.25 -14.97
N ARG A 107 -14.37 7.91 -13.84
CA ARG A 107 -13.02 8.36 -13.55
C ARG A 107 -12.14 7.15 -13.31
N SER A 108 -10.90 7.29 -13.76
CA SER A 108 -9.89 6.26 -13.58
C SER A 108 -8.57 6.92 -13.21
N GLY A 109 -7.66 6.08 -12.74
CA GLY A 109 -6.30 6.46 -12.46
C GLY A 109 -5.54 5.26 -11.94
N SER A 110 -4.54 5.50 -11.11
CA SER A 110 -3.71 4.43 -10.57
C SER A 110 -3.09 4.80 -9.24
N LEU A 111 -2.66 3.76 -8.54
CA LEU A 111 -1.83 3.82 -7.35
C LEU A 111 -0.55 3.06 -7.67
N THR A 112 0.58 3.75 -7.51
CA THR A 112 1.91 3.16 -7.72
C THR A 112 2.71 3.39 -6.45
N ALA A 113 3.46 2.39 -6.01
CA ALA A 113 4.35 2.51 -4.88
C ALA A 113 5.60 1.65 -5.07
N PHE A 114 6.71 2.09 -4.48
CA PHE A 114 7.96 1.34 -4.42
C PHE A 114 8.32 1.00 -2.98
N TYR A 115 9.01 -0.11 -2.80
CA TYR A 115 9.38 -0.62 -1.50
C TYR A 115 10.75 -1.29 -1.51
N THR A 116 11.46 -1.13 -0.41
CA THR A 116 12.71 -1.85 -0.13
C THR A 116 12.60 -2.45 1.26
N GLU A 117 12.72 -3.77 1.36
CA GLU A 117 12.75 -4.46 2.64
C GLU A 117 13.89 -3.94 3.55
N PRO A 118 13.71 -3.95 4.88
CA PRO A 118 12.50 -4.35 5.61
C PRO A 118 11.51 -3.19 5.85
N GLY A 119 11.74 -2.02 5.23
CA GLY A 119 10.88 -0.84 5.37
C GLY A 119 10.60 -0.39 6.81
N THR A 120 9.62 0.50 6.98
CA THR A 120 9.27 1.08 8.29
C THR A 120 8.57 0.08 9.21
N MET A 121 7.77 -0.83 8.65
CA MET A 121 7.01 -1.82 9.43
C MET A 121 7.71 -3.17 9.61
N GLY A 122 8.91 -3.33 9.05
CA GLY A 122 9.64 -4.60 9.10
C GLY A 122 9.04 -5.68 8.18
N LEU A 123 8.20 -5.30 7.22
CA LEU A 123 7.49 -6.24 6.35
C LEU A 123 8.45 -6.85 5.34
N THR A 124 8.23 -8.11 5.00
CA THR A 124 8.80 -8.66 3.77
C THR A 124 8.09 -8.07 2.55
N ASP A 125 8.65 -8.19 1.36
CA ASP A 125 8.09 -7.82 0.07
C ASP A 125 6.75 -8.51 -0.15
N ALA A 126 6.67 -9.80 0.19
CA ALA A 126 5.43 -10.56 0.09
C ALA A 126 4.36 -10.05 1.06
N GLU A 127 4.73 -9.77 2.32
CA GLU A 127 3.81 -9.20 3.31
C GLU A 127 3.37 -7.78 2.91
N TRP A 128 4.30 -6.97 2.40
CA TRP A 128 4.04 -5.61 1.94
C TRP A 128 3.13 -5.59 0.71
N LEU A 129 3.40 -6.41 -0.31
CA LEU A 129 2.53 -6.53 -1.50
C LEU A 129 1.12 -6.99 -1.12
N ALA A 130 0.99 -7.96 -0.21
CA ALA A 130 -0.31 -8.40 0.27
C ALA A 130 -1.07 -7.27 1.00
N ALA A 131 -0.38 -6.52 1.85
CA ALA A 131 -0.95 -5.37 2.54
C ALA A 131 -1.36 -4.25 1.59
N MET A 132 -0.52 -3.93 0.60
CA MET A 132 -0.81 -2.94 -0.44
C MET A 132 -2.02 -3.35 -1.28
N ARG A 133 -2.16 -4.64 -1.65
CA ARG A 133 -3.36 -5.16 -2.35
C ARG A 133 -4.63 -4.97 -1.54
N LEU A 134 -4.58 -5.24 -0.23
CA LEU A 134 -5.72 -5.03 0.68
C LEU A 134 -6.12 -3.54 0.72
N LEU A 135 -5.15 -2.65 0.95
CA LEU A 135 -5.40 -1.20 1.05
C LEU A 135 -5.84 -0.58 -0.27
N ALA A 136 -5.31 -1.05 -1.40
CA ALA A 136 -5.79 -0.69 -2.72
C ALA A 136 -7.24 -1.15 -2.93
N GLY A 137 -7.59 -2.37 -2.49
CA GLY A 137 -8.96 -2.88 -2.49
C GLY A 137 -9.94 -1.97 -1.75
N ILE A 138 -9.59 -1.60 -0.52
CA ILE A 138 -10.37 -0.64 0.29
C ILE A 138 -10.49 0.70 -0.42
N SER A 139 -9.43 1.17 -1.07
CA SER A 139 -9.42 2.44 -1.81
C SER A 139 -10.34 2.42 -3.03
N GLY A 140 -10.37 1.30 -3.77
CA GLY A 140 -11.32 1.08 -4.87
C GLY A 140 -12.77 1.16 -4.39
N LEU A 141 -13.08 0.50 -3.27
CA LEU A 141 -14.40 0.60 -2.63
C LEU A 141 -14.71 2.02 -2.15
N GLY A 142 -13.70 2.73 -1.61
CA GLY A 142 -13.81 4.10 -1.13
C GLY A 142 -14.28 5.09 -2.21
N VAL A 143 -13.87 4.87 -3.46
CA VAL A 143 -14.32 5.65 -4.62
C VAL A 143 -15.57 5.09 -5.31
N GLY A 144 -16.24 4.12 -4.67
CA GLY A 144 -17.45 3.47 -5.18
C GLY A 144 -17.21 2.52 -6.36
N GLY A 145 -15.96 2.11 -6.60
CA GLY A 145 -15.60 1.25 -7.72
C GLY A 145 -14.71 0.09 -7.31
N HIS A 146 -13.63 -0.16 -8.05
CA HIS A 146 -12.73 -1.28 -7.81
C HIS A 146 -11.30 -0.96 -8.24
N VAL A 147 -10.37 -1.84 -7.87
CA VAL A 147 -8.97 -1.81 -8.32
C VAL A 147 -8.61 -3.08 -9.07
N THR A 148 -7.69 -2.94 -10.01
CA THR A 148 -7.05 -4.08 -10.69
C THR A 148 -5.54 -3.94 -10.57
N CYS A 149 -4.89 -4.96 -10.01
CA CYS A 149 -3.45 -5.02 -9.82
C CYS A 149 -2.90 -6.15 -10.69
N PRO A 150 -1.89 -5.91 -11.55
CA PRO A 150 -1.18 -6.98 -12.23
C PRO A 150 -0.59 -7.96 -11.20
N GLN A 151 -0.44 -9.22 -11.60
CA GLN A 151 0.16 -10.25 -10.76
C GLN A 151 1.65 -9.98 -10.55
#